data_AF-A0A7H9CGQ5-F1
#
_entry.id   AF-A0A7H9CGQ5-F1
#
_cell.length_a   1.000
_cell.length_b   1.000
_cell.length_c   1.000
_cell.angle_alpha   90.00
_cell.angle_beta   90.00
_cell.angle_gamma   90.00
#
_symmetry.space_group_name_H-M   'P 1'
#
loop_
_entity.id
_entity.type
_entity.pdbx_description
1 polymer ?
#
loop_
_entity_poly.entity_id
_entity_poly.type
_entity_poly.pdbx_seq_one_letter_code
_entity_poly.pdbx_strand_id
1 'polypeptide(L)'
;MKKSLFMLSLASALALSANQNLELPLSQNLANQTLQGDQKSACEAILCLPASSRPSECKPSVKKYFSIIGKKPSDTANKRKQFLNKCPADNTPQMQAIKDAIVAGAFSKITNKYCEPSHLNSQPGVYKSCIIDDIECRQKKQITNNDFQEKGLTLGNRLAISLILTPKNPPTLPKECESEPLSYKCHAKGRGISCGWEVDE
;
A
#
# COMPACT_ATOMS: atom_id res chain seq x y z
N MET A 1 43.88 48.61 -23.44
CA MET A 1 43.87 47.47 -22.50
C MET A 1 42.45 46.94 -22.37
N LYS A 2 42.29 45.61 -22.52
CA LYS A 2 41.24 44.71 -22.02
C LYS A 2 40.77 43.76 -23.13
N LYS A 3 41.31 42.55 -23.04
CA LYS A 3 40.99 41.35 -23.82
C LYS A 3 39.66 40.79 -23.30
N SER A 4 38.78 40.34 -24.18
CA SER A 4 37.64 39.47 -23.81
C SER A 4 37.57 38.35 -24.85
N LEU A 5 38.39 37.31 -24.70
CA LEU A 5 38.04 36.03 -24.06
C LEU A 5 36.78 35.40 -24.67
N PHE A 6 37.04 34.61 -25.73
CA PHE A 6 36.25 33.46 -26.15
C PHE A 6 36.02 32.53 -24.96
N MET A 7 34.77 32.17 -24.69
CA MET A 7 34.44 31.02 -23.83
C MET A 7 33.31 30.20 -24.46
N LEU A 8 33.75 29.15 -25.15
CA LEU A 8 33.28 27.76 -25.10
C LEU A 8 31.76 27.52 -24.96
N SER A 9 31.17 27.06 -26.07
CA SER A 9 29.96 26.23 -26.04
C SER A 9 30.31 24.87 -25.40
N LEU A 10 29.60 24.49 -24.33
CA LEU A 10 29.54 23.08 -23.93
C LEU A 10 28.13 22.54 -24.11
N ALA A 11 28.13 21.35 -24.68
CA ALA A 11 27.00 20.63 -25.23
C ALA A 11 25.96 20.26 -24.17
N SER A 12 24.74 20.27 -24.68
CA SER A 12 23.52 19.67 -24.15
C SER A 12 23.65 18.20 -23.75
N ALA A 13 22.88 17.87 -22.71
CA ALA A 13 22.23 16.59 -22.41
C ALA A 13 23.13 15.38 -22.07
N LEU A 14 22.96 14.89 -20.83
CA LEU A 14 22.68 13.48 -20.50
C LEU A 14 22.19 13.45 -19.05
N ALA A 15 20.87 13.60 -18.86
CA ALA A 15 20.23 13.17 -17.64
C ALA A 15 20.10 11.65 -17.68
N LEU A 16 20.99 10.92 -16.99
CA LEU A 16 20.70 9.55 -16.60
C LEU A 16 19.95 9.58 -15.27
N SER A 17 18.64 9.75 -15.34
CA SER A 17 17.76 9.29 -14.28
C SER A 17 17.70 7.77 -14.36
N ALA A 18 18.50 7.08 -13.54
CA ALA A 18 18.28 5.67 -13.26
C ALA A 18 17.01 5.57 -12.41
N ASN A 19 15.89 5.32 -13.06
CA ASN A 19 14.61 5.02 -12.43
C ASN A 19 14.71 3.60 -11.87
N GLN A 20 15.00 3.46 -10.59
CA GLN A 20 14.99 2.16 -9.92
C GLN A 20 13.55 1.76 -9.64
N ASN A 21 12.89 1.17 -10.65
CA ASN A 21 11.72 0.35 -10.41
C ASN A 21 12.14 -0.76 -9.43
N LEU A 22 11.38 -0.92 -8.35
CA LEU A 22 11.45 -2.08 -7.47
C LEU A 22 11.01 -3.32 -8.27
N GLU A 23 11.95 -3.89 -9.01
CA GLU A 23 11.79 -5.23 -9.53
C GLU A 23 11.84 -6.18 -8.33
N LEU A 24 10.69 -6.82 -8.05
CA LEU A 24 10.71 -8.09 -7.32
C LEU A 24 11.81 -8.94 -7.97
N PRO A 25 12.81 -9.44 -7.23
CA PRO A 25 13.78 -10.36 -7.79
C PRO A 25 13.08 -11.72 -7.93
N LEU A 26 12.18 -11.82 -8.90
CA LEU A 26 11.85 -13.09 -9.53
C LEU A 26 13.02 -13.41 -10.47
N SER A 27 14.22 -13.56 -9.88
CA SER A 27 15.47 -13.71 -10.62
C SER A 27 15.44 -14.98 -11.47
N GLN A 28 15.25 -14.74 -12.76
CA GLN A 28 15.97 -15.34 -13.89
C GLN A 28 15.84 -16.85 -14.16
N ASN A 29 15.19 -17.64 -13.31
CA ASN A 29 14.91 -19.05 -13.62
C ASN A 29 13.61 -19.26 -14.43
N LEU A 30 12.76 -18.23 -14.51
CA LEU A 30 11.55 -18.26 -15.34
C LEU A 30 11.83 -17.91 -16.81
N ALA A 31 12.94 -17.23 -17.10
CA ALA A 31 13.25 -16.66 -18.41
C ALA A 31 13.62 -17.71 -19.47
N ASN A 32 14.01 -18.92 -19.06
CA ASN A 32 14.43 -20.00 -19.96
C ASN A 32 13.53 -21.26 -19.91
N GLN A 33 12.47 -21.28 -19.09
CA GLN A 33 11.52 -22.38 -19.07
C GLN A 33 10.20 -21.93 -19.70
N THR A 34 9.82 -22.56 -20.81
CA THR A 34 8.44 -22.44 -21.32
C THR A 34 7.52 -23.08 -20.29
N LEU A 35 6.97 -22.28 -19.38
CA LEU A 35 5.97 -22.75 -18.43
C LEU A 35 4.72 -23.15 -19.21
N GLN A 36 4.28 -24.39 -19.02
CA GLN A 36 3.08 -24.92 -19.68
C GLN A 36 2.00 -25.29 -18.66
N GLY A 37 0.76 -25.25 -19.11
CA GLY A 37 -0.41 -25.69 -18.36
C GLY A 37 -0.51 -25.07 -16.96
N ASP A 38 -0.74 -25.93 -15.96
CA ASP A 38 -0.98 -25.50 -14.57
C ASP A 38 0.22 -24.78 -13.93
N GLN A 39 1.46 -25.00 -14.38
CA GLN A 39 2.64 -24.31 -13.81
C GLN A 39 2.64 -22.83 -14.18
N LYS A 40 2.35 -22.53 -15.44
CA LYS A 40 2.19 -21.16 -15.93
C LYS A 40 1.07 -20.45 -15.18
N SER A 41 -0.11 -21.08 -15.11
CA SER A 41 -1.24 -20.50 -14.40
C SER A 41 -0.99 -20.31 -12.91
N ALA A 42 -0.20 -21.18 -12.27
CA ALA A 42 0.16 -21.02 -10.85
C ALA A 42 1.06 -19.79 -10.63
N CYS A 43 2.10 -19.60 -11.45
CA CYS A 43 2.98 -18.44 -11.34
C CYS A 43 2.22 -17.13 -11.66
N GLU A 44 1.39 -17.14 -12.69
CA GLU A 44 0.54 -16.00 -13.02
C GLU A 44 -0.45 -15.69 -11.89
N ALA A 45 -1.04 -16.70 -11.24
CA ALA A 45 -1.91 -16.49 -10.09
C ALA A 45 -1.17 -15.85 -8.91
N ILE A 46 0.08 -16.27 -8.63
CA ILE A 46 0.91 -15.67 -7.58
C ILE A 46 1.14 -14.17 -7.85
N LEU A 47 1.38 -13.79 -9.10
CA LEU A 47 1.60 -12.39 -9.48
C LEU A 47 0.30 -11.58 -9.50
N CYS A 48 -0.78 -12.18 -10.00
CA CYS A 48 -2.04 -11.50 -10.22
C CYS A 48 -2.90 -11.36 -8.96
N LEU A 49 -2.84 -12.30 -8.01
CA LEU A 49 -3.71 -12.27 -6.83
C LEU A 49 -3.41 -11.10 -5.88
N PRO A 50 -2.16 -10.69 -5.62
CA PRO A 50 -1.86 -9.51 -4.81
C PRO A 50 -2.11 -8.17 -5.50
N ALA A 51 -2.24 -8.15 -6.83
CA ALA A 51 -2.33 -6.90 -7.60
C ALA A 51 -3.67 -6.17 -7.38
N SER A 52 -3.60 -4.86 -7.12
CA SER A 52 -4.74 -3.96 -6.95
C SER A 52 -5.50 -3.71 -8.25
N SER A 53 -4.79 -3.58 -9.38
CA SER A 53 -5.35 -3.49 -10.73
C SER A 53 -4.93 -4.70 -11.56
N ARG A 54 -5.90 -5.53 -11.98
CA ARG A 54 -5.62 -6.77 -12.74
C ARG A 54 -5.87 -6.57 -14.23
N PRO A 55 -4.85 -6.72 -15.09
CA PRO A 55 -5.05 -6.71 -16.53
C PRO A 55 -5.86 -7.94 -16.97
N SER A 56 -6.40 -7.89 -18.19
CA SER A 56 -7.28 -8.95 -18.72
C SER A 56 -6.62 -10.34 -18.76
N GLU A 57 -5.30 -10.34 -18.86
CA GLU A 57 -4.37 -11.45 -18.91
C GLU A 57 -4.35 -12.25 -17.59
N CYS A 58 -4.70 -11.61 -16.47
CA CYS A 58 -4.81 -12.26 -15.17
C CYS A 58 -6.10 -13.09 -15.02
N LYS A 59 -7.14 -12.81 -15.81
CA LYS A 59 -8.46 -13.47 -15.70
C LYS A 59 -8.40 -15.00 -15.72
N PRO A 60 -7.70 -15.68 -16.66
CA PRO A 60 -7.68 -17.15 -16.70
C PRO A 60 -7.06 -17.76 -15.44
N SER A 61 -5.93 -17.22 -14.99
CA SER A 61 -5.17 -17.77 -13.86
C SER A 61 -5.84 -17.49 -12.51
N VAL A 62 -6.45 -16.31 -12.36
CA VAL A 62 -7.30 -15.99 -11.20
C VAL A 62 -8.56 -16.85 -11.17
N LYS A 63 -9.24 -17.03 -12.32
CA LYS A 63 -10.42 -17.91 -12.42
C LYS A 63 -10.07 -19.36 -12.05
N LYS A 64 -8.92 -19.86 -12.50
CA LYS A 64 -8.41 -21.19 -12.14
C LYS A 64 -8.14 -21.31 -10.64
N TYR A 65 -7.56 -20.30 -10.02
CA TYR A 65 -7.33 -20.30 -8.56
C TYR A 65 -8.64 -20.39 -7.78
N PHE A 66 -9.64 -19.58 -8.14
CA PHE A 66 -10.92 -19.55 -7.44
C PHE A 66 -11.84 -20.74 -7.74
N SER A 67 -11.65 -21.44 -8.87
CA SER A 67 -12.38 -22.67 -9.18
C SER A 67 -11.92 -23.89 -8.35
N ILE A 68 -10.78 -23.78 -7.67
CA ILE A 68 -10.30 -24.81 -6.74
C ILE A 68 -11.13 -24.74 -5.46
N ILE A 69 -11.95 -25.76 -5.25
CA ILE A 69 -12.86 -25.88 -4.10
C ILE A 69 -12.66 -27.25 -3.42
N GLY A 70 -12.57 -27.23 -2.09
CA GLY A 70 -12.56 -28.40 -1.22
C GLY A 70 -13.91 -28.61 -0.53
N LYS A 71 -14.07 -29.74 0.17
CA LYS A 71 -15.29 -30.00 0.96
C LYS A 71 -15.40 -29.06 2.15
N LYS A 72 -14.26 -28.71 2.75
CA LYS A 72 -14.13 -27.76 3.86
C LYS A 72 -13.26 -26.56 3.46
N PRO A 73 -13.38 -25.40 4.14
CA PRO A 73 -12.50 -24.25 3.92
C PRO A 73 -11.01 -24.59 4.03
N SER A 74 -10.64 -25.43 5.01
CA SER A 74 -9.27 -25.93 5.18
C SER A 74 -8.79 -26.73 3.96
N ASP A 75 -9.67 -27.55 3.38
CA ASP A 75 -9.34 -28.34 2.19
C ASP A 75 -9.17 -27.45 0.97
N THR A 76 -10.01 -26.42 0.84
CA THR A 76 -9.88 -25.39 -0.21
C THR A 76 -8.54 -24.67 -0.09
N ALA A 77 -8.18 -24.24 1.12
CA ALA A 77 -6.91 -23.58 1.40
C ALA A 77 -5.71 -24.47 1.03
N ASN A 78 -5.71 -25.73 1.46
CA ASN A 78 -4.66 -26.69 1.15
C ASN A 78 -4.53 -26.95 -0.36
N LYS A 79 -5.65 -27.14 -1.07
CA LYS A 79 -5.63 -27.34 -2.53
C LYS A 79 -5.13 -26.10 -3.27
N ARG A 80 -5.51 -24.89 -2.81
CA ARG A 80 -5.01 -23.63 -3.36
C ARG A 80 -3.51 -23.49 -3.12
N LYS A 81 -3.01 -23.81 -1.92
CA LYS A 81 -1.56 -23.85 -1.64
C LYS A 81 -0.83 -24.82 -2.55
N GLN A 82 -1.37 -26.03 -2.75
CA GLN A 82 -0.81 -27.02 -3.67
C GLN A 82 -0.76 -26.52 -5.12
N PHE A 83 -1.80 -25.81 -5.58
CA PHE A 83 -1.80 -25.19 -6.90
C PHE A 83 -0.71 -24.13 -7.03
N LEU A 84 -0.57 -23.21 -6.06
CA LEU A 84 0.50 -22.20 -6.08
C LEU A 84 1.90 -22.82 -6.02
N ASN A 85 2.05 -23.97 -5.35
CA ASN A 85 3.31 -24.74 -5.31
C ASN A 85 3.69 -25.38 -6.64
N LYS A 86 2.81 -25.40 -7.65
CA LYS A 86 3.20 -25.80 -9.01
C LYS A 86 4.08 -24.77 -9.70
N CYS A 87 4.12 -23.52 -9.22
CA CYS A 87 5.02 -22.52 -9.73
C CYS A 87 6.47 -22.86 -9.33
N PRO A 88 7.39 -23.09 -10.30
CA PRO A 88 8.78 -23.46 -10.00
C PRO A 88 9.64 -22.30 -9.48
N ALA A 89 9.09 -21.08 -9.36
CA ALA A 89 9.78 -19.96 -8.71
C ALA A 89 10.21 -20.38 -7.30
N ASP A 90 11.49 -20.16 -7.00
CA ASP A 90 12.25 -20.82 -5.93
C ASP A 90 11.46 -20.98 -4.63
N ASN A 91 11.59 -22.15 -4.00
CA ASN A 91 10.98 -22.52 -2.71
C ASN A 91 11.62 -21.76 -1.53
N THR A 92 11.90 -20.47 -1.70
CA THR A 92 12.42 -19.63 -0.63
C THR A 92 11.37 -19.46 0.46
N PRO A 93 11.78 -19.28 1.72
CA PRO A 93 10.86 -18.96 2.81
C PRO A 93 9.97 -17.75 2.49
N GLN A 94 10.49 -16.77 1.77
CA GLN A 94 9.73 -15.59 1.31
C GLN A 94 8.62 -15.98 0.33
N MET A 95 8.91 -16.81 -0.68
CA MET A 95 7.90 -17.26 -1.64
C MET A 95 6.82 -18.12 -0.96
N GLN A 96 7.21 -18.94 0.02
CA GLN A 96 6.25 -19.70 0.82
C GLN A 96 5.36 -18.79 1.67
N ALA A 97 5.92 -17.76 2.29
CA ALA A 97 5.15 -16.76 3.04
C ALA A 97 4.15 -16.01 2.14
N ILE A 98 4.54 -15.67 0.91
CA ILE A 98 3.62 -15.08 -0.09
C ILE A 98 2.48 -16.07 -0.37
N LYS A 99 2.78 -17.31 -0.75
CA LYS A 99 1.76 -18.34 -1.02
C LYS A 99 0.80 -18.54 0.15
N ASP A 100 1.31 -18.50 1.38
CA ASP A 100 0.49 -18.61 2.60
C ASP A 100 -0.40 -17.39 2.83
N ALA A 101 0.12 -16.18 2.62
CA ALA A 101 -0.70 -14.97 2.66
C ALA A 101 -1.81 -14.99 1.60
N ILE A 102 -1.50 -15.46 0.38
CA ILE A 102 -2.46 -15.63 -0.71
C ILE A 102 -3.61 -16.56 -0.27
N VAL A 103 -3.27 -17.71 0.32
CA VAL A 103 -4.24 -18.72 0.76
C VAL A 103 -5.06 -18.26 1.96
N ALA A 104 -4.45 -17.52 2.88
CA ALA A 104 -5.13 -16.92 4.02
C ALA A 104 -6.06 -15.77 3.62
N GLY A 105 -6.00 -15.31 2.35
CA GLY A 105 -6.72 -14.11 1.91
C GLY A 105 -6.15 -12.83 2.52
N ALA A 106 -4.94 -12.89 3.09
CA ALA A 106 -4.25 -11.78 3.75
C ALA A 106 -3.45 -10.95 2.74
N PHE A 107 -4.10 -10.58 1.63
CA PHE A 107 -3.52 -9.63 0.70
C PHE A 107 -3.70 -8.25 1.29
N SER A 108 -2.59 -7.61 1.67
CA SER A 108 -2.64 -6.19 1.96
C SER A 108 -2.99 -5.47 0.67
N LYS A 109 -3.92 -4.51 0.74
CA LYS A 109 -4.10 -3.55 -0.37
C LYS A 109 -2.82 -2.74 -0.61
N ILE A 110 -1.91 -2.77 0.36
CA ILE A 110 -0.60 -2.18 0.30
C ILE A 110 0.36 -3.16 -0.38
N THR A 111 0.86 -2.78 -1.55
CA THR A 111 1.82 -3.58 -2.34
C THR A 111 3.25 -3.44 -1.83
N ASN A 112 3.60 -2.28 -1.29
CA ASN A 112 4.89 -1.97 -0.70
C ASN A 112 4.83 -2.09 0.82
N LYS A 113 5.55 -3.06 1.39
CA LYS A 113 5.59 -3.31 2.84
C LYS A 113 6.01 -2.08 3.66
N TYR A 114 6.80 -1.16 3.11
CA TYR A 114 7.18 0.09 3.79
C TYR A 114 6.03 1.09 3.91
N CYS A 115 4.94 0.90 3.15
CA CYS A 115 3.76 1.75 3.18
C CYS A 115 2.66 1.22 4.09
N GLU A 116 2.90 0.13 4.83
CA GLU A 116 1.96 -0.38 5.81
C GLU A 116 1.64 0.70 6.87
N PRO A 117 0.36 0.94 7.22
CA PRO A 117 -0.04 1.89 8.25
C PRO A 117 0.77 1.77 9.54
N SER A 118 1.09 0.55 9.96
CA SER A 118 1.90 0.31 11.16
C SER A 118 3.30 0.92 11.06
N HIS A 119 3.92 0.84 9.88
CA HIS A 119 5.22 1.43 9.61
C HIS A 119 5.11 2.95 9.51
N LEU A 120 4.19 3.46 8.69
CA LEU A 120 4.02 4.90 8.48
C LEU A 120 3.65 5.62 9.79
N ASN A 121 2.77 5.05 10.61
CA ASN A 121 2.36 5.64 11.90
C ASN A 121 3.45 5.57 12.99
N SER A 122 4.55 4.87 12.74
CA SER A 122 5.72 4.87 13.61
C SER A 122 6.75 5.96 13.27
N GLN A 123 6.62 6.61 12.09
CA GLN A 123 7.58 7.59 11.60
C GLN A 123 7.53 8.92 12.38
N PRO A 124 8.66 9.64 12.49
CA PRO A 124 8.71 10.95 13.12
C PRO A 124 7.85 11.95 12.33
N GLY A 125 7.20 12.88 13.04
CA GLY A 125 6.29 13.86 12.44
C GLY A 125 4.86 13.34 12.23
N VAL A 126 4.64 12.02 12.34
CA VAL A 126 3.30 11.45 12.37
C VAL A 126 2.70 11.64 13.76
N TYR A 127 1.50 12.19 13.77
CA TYR A 127 0.81 12.51 14.99
C TYR A 127 -0.15 11.39 15.40
N LYS A 128 -0.13 11.05 16.69
CA LYS A 128 -0.88 9.91 17.22
C LYS A 128 -2.19 10.31 17.91
N SER A 129 -2.18 11.31 18.80
CA SER A 129 -3.40 11.74 19.53
C SER A 129 -3.29 13.05 20.32
N CYS A 130 -4.41 13.75 20.59
CA CYS A 130 -4.55 14.86 21.56
C CYS A 130 -5.92 14.81 22.22
N ILE A 131 -6.10 15.70 23.19
CA ILE A 131 -7.39 16.19 23.65
C ILE A 131 -7.76 17.49 22.91
N ILE A 132 -9.02 17.61 22.49
CA ILE A 132 -9.57 18.77 21.73
C ILE A 132 -9.31 20.12 22.44
N ASP A 133 -9.29 20.10 23.77
CA ASP A 133 -9.11 21.30 24.59
C ASP A 133 -7.65 21.78 24.63
N ASP A 134 -6.69 20.97 24.15
CA ASP A 134 -5.27 21.31 24.11
C ASP A 134 -4.97 22.40 23.07
N ILE A 135 -4.31 23.46 23.50
CA ILE A 135 -3.89 24.60 22.67
C ILE A 135 -2.97 24.11 21.53
N GLU A 136 -2.09 23.14 21.79
CA GLU A 136 -1.22 22.58 20.76
C GLU A 136 -2.00 21.85 19.67
N CYS A 137 -3.10 21.19 20.04
CA CYS A 137 -3.95 20.51 19.06
C CYS A 137 -4.66 21.50 18.13
N ARG A 138 -5.12 22.63 18.69
CA ARG A 138 -5.77 23.70 17.92
C ARG A 138 -4.78 24.51 17.05
N GLN A 139 -3.62 24.86 17.60
CA GLN A 139 -2.70 25.80 16.95
C GLN A 139 -1.72 25.12 15.98
N LYS A 140 -1.20 23.92 16.30
CA LYS A 140 -0.17 23.26 15.48
C LYS A 140 -0.75 22.36 14.37
N LYS A 141 -2.05 22.06 14.36
CA LYS A 141 -2.63 21.01 13.48
C LYS A 141 -3.80 21.42 12.62
N GLN A 142 -4.21 22.69 12.69
CA GLN A 142 -5.19 23.26 11.77
C GLN A 142 -6.54 22.46 11.67
N ILE A 143 -6.89 21.62 12.65
CA ILE A 143 -8.26 21.07 12.76
C ILE A 143 -9.11 22.22 13.29
N THR A 144 -9.86 22.89 12.42
CA THR A 144 -10.63 24.06 12.82
C THR A 144 -11.98 23.66 13.36
N ASN A 145 -12.56 24.47 14.26
CA ASN A 145 -13.94 24.28 14.73
C ASN A 145 -14.94 24.14 13.58
N ASN A 146 -14.65 24.71 12.39
CA ASN A 146 -15.50 24.57 11.20
C ASN A 146 -15.60 23.11 10.69
N ASP A 147 -14.56 22.29 10.87
CA ASP A 147 -14.59 20.85 10.54
C ASP A 147 -15.51 20.07 11.50
N PHE A 148 -15.74 20.61 12.71
CA PHE A 148 -16.72 20.11 13.68
C PHE A 148 -18.13 20.72 13.48
N GLN A 149 -18.21 21.93 12.92
CA GLN A 149 -19.50 22.64 12.71
C GLN A 149 -20.28 22.07 11.52
N GLU A 150 -19.63 21.62 10.44
CA GLU A 150 -20.33 21.02 9.29
C GLU A 150 -20.94 19.64 9.60
N LYS A 151 -20.49 18.96 10.65
CA LYS A 151 -20.99 17.63 11.05
C LYS A 151 -21.56 17.60 12.48
N GLY A 152 -22.24 18.68 12.87
CA GLY A 152 -23.28 18.66 13.91
C GLY A 152 -22.85 18.25 15.31
N LEU A 153 -21.94 19.00 15.93
CA LEU A 153 -21.70 18.88 17.38
C LEU A 153 -22.03 20.20 18.10
N THR A 154 -23.31 20.40 18.40
CA THR A 154 -23.66 21.14 19.62
C THR A 154 -23.11 20.34 20.79
N LEU A 155 -22.06 20.86 21.45
CA LEU A 155 -21.58 20.35 22.74
C LEU A 155 -22.70 20.50 23.79
N GLY A 156 -23.61 19.55 23.79
CA GLY A 156 -24.80 19.56 24.61
C GLY A 156 -25.45 18.19 24.53
N ASN A 157 -25.00 17.31 25.41
CA ASN A 157 -25.59 16.02 25.75
C ASN A 157 -25.84 15.03 24.61
N ARG A 158 -25.03 13.96 24.63
CA ARG A 158 -25.23 12.67 23.96
C ARG A 158 -25.21 12.73 22.43
N LEU A 159 -24.07 12.33 21.86
CA LEU A 159 -23.99 11.23 20.88
C LEU A 159 -22.53 10.89 20.62
N ALA A 160 -22.19 9.62 20.76
CA ALA A 160 -20.88 9.06 20.48
C ALA A 160 -20.65 8.97 18.96
N ILE A 161 -20.52 10.12 18.30
CA ILE A 161 -20.26 10.18 16.85
C ILE A 161 -18.74 10.07 16.67
N SER A 162 -18.28 8.91 16.22
CA SER A 162 -16.91 8.77 15.71
C SER A 162 -16.83 9.57 14.42
N LEU A 163 -16.19 10.74 14.48
CA LEU A 163 -16.10 11.65 13.35
C LEU A 163 -14.75 11.45 12.65
N ILE A 164 -14.78 11.21 11.35
CA ILE A 164 -13.58 11.18 10.50
C ILE A 164 -13.30 12.61 10.02
N LEU A 165 -12.09 13.09 10.29
CA LEU A 165 -11.58 14.42 10.04
C LEU A 165 -10.33 14.36 9.15
N THR A 166 -10.18 15.35 8.28
CA THR A 166 -8.98 15.55 7.47
C THR A 166 -8.20 16.74 8.04
N PRO A 167 -6.96 16.55 8.53
CA PRO A 167 -6.17 17.67 9.02
C PRO A 167 -5.76 18.55 7.85
N LYS A 168 -5.73 19.88 8.02
CA LYS A 168 -5.35 20.78 6.92
C LYS A 168 -3.87 20.68 6.52
N ASN A 169 -3.01 20.26 7.45
CA ASN A 169 -1.61 19.95 7.19
C ASN A 169 -1.32 18.48 7.57
N PRO A 170 -1.70 17.50 6.75
CA PRO A 170 -1.33 16.12 6.97
C PRO A 170 0.19 15.94 6.76
N PRO A 171 0.82 14.93 7.40
CA PRO A 171 2.15 14.49 7.01
C PRO A 171 2.18 14.14 5.51
N THR A 172 3.29 14.44 4.84
CA THR A 172 3.47 14.08 3.44
C THR A 172 3.64 12.57 3.31
N LEU A 173 2.87 11.95 2.41
CA LEU A 173 3.05 10.54 2.06
C LEU A 173 4.39 10.37 1.31
N PRO A 174 5.22 9.36 1.63
CA PRO A 174 6.41 9.06 0.84
C PRO A 174 6.05 8.79 -0.62
N LYS A 175 6.89 9.25 -1.57
CA LYS A 175 6.60 9.16 -3.01
C LYS A 175 6.38 7.71 -3.47
N GLU A 176 7.15 6.80 -2.91
CA GLU A 176 7.03 5.36 -3.13
C GLU A 176 5.72 4.74 -2.63
N CYS A 177 4.93 5.48 -1.86
CA CYS A 177 3.62 5.07 -1.34
C CYS A 177 2.45 5.79 -2.02
N GLU A 178 2.68 6.75 -2.93
CA GLU A 178 1.62 7.51 -3.61
C GLU A 178 0.69 6.63 -4.46
N SER A 179 1.17 5.47 -4.89
CA SER A 179 0.37 4.48 -5.63
C SER A 179 -0.49 3.59 -4.73
N GLU A 180 -0.29 3.64 -3.41
CA GLU A 180 -1.02 2.85 -2.44
C GLU A 180 -2.34 3.54 -2.04
N PRO A 181 -3.41 2.78 -1.73
CA PRO A 181 -4.69 3.33 -1.30
C PRO A 181 -4.62 3.78 0.17
N LEU A 182 -3.87 4.84 0.44
CA LEU A 182 -3.61 5.37 1.77
C LEU A 182 -4.10 6.80 1.90
N SER A 183 -4.71 7.11 3.05
CA SER A 183 -4.99 8.48 3.43
C SER A 183 -4.77 8.70 4.92
N TYR A 184 -4.37 9.93 5.26
CA TYR A 184 -4.14 10.33 6.64
C TYR A 184 -5.42 10.89 7.24
N LYS A 185 -6.00 10.17 8.18
CA LYS A 185 -7.29 10.49 8.80
C LYS A 185 -7.12 10.74 10.29
N CYS A 186 -8.03 11.53 10.84
CA CYS A 186 -8.16 11.76 12.28
C CYS A 186 -9.56 11.34 12.73
N HIS A 187 -9.64 10.54 13.78
CA HIS A 187 -10.89 10.10 14.39
C HIS A 187 -11.10 10.84 15.69
N ALA A 188 -12.23 11.52 15.84
CA ALA A 188 -12.64 12.13 17.10
C ALA A 188 -13.58 11.18 17.86
N LYS A 189 -13.25 10.90 19.13
CA LYS A 189 -14.07 10.10 20.03
C LYS A 189 -14.11 10.77 21.41
N GLY A 190 -15.28 11.29 21.79
CA GLY A 190 -15.43 12.09 23.00
C GLY A 190 -14.58 13.36 22.91
N ARG A 191 -13.62 13.52 23.82
CA ARG A 191 -12.65 14.65 23.78
C ARG A 191 -11.30 14.28 23.16
N GLY A 192 -11.09 13.02 22.79
CA GLY A 192 -9.85 12.56 22.18
C GLY A 192 -9.92 12.62 20.66
N ILE A 193 -8.84 13.05 20.03
CA ILE A 193 -8.60 12.86 18.60
C ILE A 193 -7.41 11.92 18.45
N SER A 194 -7.52 10.92 17.58
CA SER A 194 -6.42 10.06 17.15
C SER A 194 -6.23 10.14 15.65
N CYS A 195 -4.99 10.27 15.16
CA CYS A 195 -4.72 10.37 13.73
C CYS A 195 -3.74 9.30 13.26
N GLY A 196 -3.82 8.94 12.00
CA GLY A 196 -2.96 7.95 11.39
C GLY A 196 -3.18 7.80 9.90
N TRP A 197 -2.19 7.23 9.23
CA TRP A 197 -2.34 6.62 7.92
C TRP A 197 -3.23 5.40 8.05
N GLU A 198 -4.21 5.31 7.16
CA GLU A 198 -5.17 4.22 7.08
C GLU A 198 -5.32 3.79 5.63
N VAL A 199 -5.62 2.51 5.43
CA VAL A 199 -5.93 1.97 4.11
C VAL A 199 -7.36 2.38 3.75
N ASP A 200 -7.56 2.96 2.58
CA ASP A 200 -8.88 3.26 2.07
C ASP A 200 -9.62 1.97 1.68
N GLU A 201 -10.83 1.78 2.21
CA GLU A 201 -11.73 0.64 1.92
C GLU A 201 -12.30 0.67 0.51
#